data_AF-A0A0F8YUE7-F1
#
_entry.id   AF-A0A0F8YUE7-F1
#
_cell.length_a   1.000
_cell.length_b   1.000
_cell.length_c   1.000
_cell.angle_alpha   90.00
_cell.angle_beta   90.00
_cell.angle_gamma   90.00
#
_symmetry.space_group_name_H-M   'P 1'
#
loop_
_entity.id
_entity.type
_entity.pdbx_description
1 polymer ?
#
loop_
_entity_poly.entity_id
_entity_poly.type
_entity_poly.pdbx_seq_one_letter_code
_entity_poly.pdbx_strand_id
1 'polypeptide(L)'
;KAGPEDLAYRAHMVSGILRAGRIWYVSRDWAFDVISQCAKFPLVEHDDLVATCVIAWAFMRRMGDMELPDDEKGNELSLWTRPKPKSPYG
;
A
#
# COMPACT_ATOMS: atom_id res chain seq x y z
N LYS A 1 17.60 -5.61 10.55
CA LYS A 1 16.70 -4.44 10.39
C LYS A 1 17.18 -3.72 9.14
N ALA A 2 16.34 -3.58 8.12
CA ALA A 2 16.66 -2.67 7.01
C ALA A 2 16.77 -1.26 7.59
N GLY A 3 17.71 -0.44 7.12
CA GLY A 3 17.90 0.90 7.65
C GLY A 3 16.70 1.81 7.33
N PRO A 4 16.60 2.99 7.98
CA PRO A 4 15.52 3.94 7.74
C PRO A 4 15.37 4.33 6.26
N GLU A 5 16.45 4.23 5.48
CA GLU A 5 16.50 4.47 4.04
C GLU A 5 15.69 3.45 3.21
N ASP A 6 15.68 2.17 3.59
CA ASP A 6 14.91 1.13 2.89
C ASP A 6 13.41 1.32 3.15
N LEU A 7 13.04 1.68 4.39
CA LEU A 7 11.65 1.96 4.72
C LEU A 7 11.15 3.20 3.97
N ALA A 8 11.96 4.26 3.89
CA ALA A 8 11.61 5.47 3.14
C ALA A 8 11.41 5.16 1.65
N TYR A 9 12.30 4.37 1.05
CA TYR A 9 12.15 3.93 -0.33
C TYR A 9 10.82 3.17 -0.54
N ARG A 10 10.50 2.21 0.33
CA ARG A 10 9.25 1.45 0.24
C ARG A 10 8.01 2.32 0.47
N ALA A 11 8.07 3.29 1.38
CA ALA A 11 6.99 4.26 1.59
C ALA A 11 6.74 5.12 0.35
N HIS A 12 7.81 5.53 -0.35
CA HIS A 12 7.67 6.24 -1.62
C HIS A 12 6.98 5.39 -2.68
N MET A 13 7.32 4.09 -2.78
CA MET A 13 6.68 3.19 -3.74
C MET A 13 5.17 3.08 -3.53
N VAL A 14 4.67 3.11 -2.30
CA VAL A 14 3.23 2.99 -2.00
C VAL A 14 2.48 4.33 -1.96
N SER A 15 3.20 5.45 -2.04
CA SER A 15 2.62 6.80 -1.93
C SER A 15 1.55 7.12 -3.00
N GLY A 16 1.61 6.47 -4.16
CA GLY A 16 0.63 6.63 -5.22
C GLY A 16 -0.80 6.26 -4.80
N ILE A 17 -0.97 5.23 -3.97
CA ILE A 17 -2.29 4.79 -3.50
C ILE A 17 -2.92 5.82 -2.55
N LEU A 18 -2.10 6.41 -1.68
CA LEU A 18 -2.51 7.48 -0.77
C LEU A 18 -2.95 8.72 -1.55
N ARG A 19 -2.15 9.14 -2.54
CA ARG A 19 -2.47 10.28 -3.41
C ARG A 19 -3.76 10.06 -4.20
N ALA A 20 -4.02 8.82 -4.64
CA ALA A 20 -5.21 8.47 -5.39
C ALA A 20 -6.49 8.41 -4.52
N GLY A 21 -6.39 8.62 -3.19
CA GLY A 21 -7.54 8.61 -2.30
C GLY A 21 -8.22 7.23 -2.16
N ARG A 22 -7.48 6.15 -2.42
CA ARG A 22 -8.02 4.78 -2.41
C ARG A 22 -7.99 4.12 -1.03
N ILE A 23 -7.51 4.83 -0.01
CA ILE A 23 -7.39 4.34 1.37
C ILE A 23 -8.46 5.02 2.22
N TRP A 24 -9.24 4.21 2.92
CA TRP A 24 -10.25 4.67 3.87
C TRP A 24 -9.80 4.36 5.30
N TYR A 25 -10.14 5.23 6.24
CA TYR A 25 -9.87 5.05 7.66
C TYR A 25 -11.17 5.06 8.47
N VAL A 26 -11.18 4.35 9.59
CA VAL A 26 -12.30 4.33 10.52
C VAL A 26 -12.23 5.51 11.49
N SER A 27 -13.36 6.11 11.85
CA SER A 27 -13.42 7.20 12.85
C SER A 27 -13.25 6.65 14.28
N ARG A 28 -12.00 6.36 14.66
CA ARG A 28 -11.58 5.91 15.99
C ARG A 28 -10.30 6.65 16.39
N ASP A 29 -10.10 6.89 17.68
CA ASP A 29 -8.93 7.64 18.17
C ASP A 29 -7.61 7.01 17.73
N TRP A 30 -7.51 5.67 17.81
CA TRP A 30 -6.31 4.95 17.36
C TRP A 30 -6.02 5.13 15.86
N ALA A 31 -7.03 5.37 15.02
CA ALA A 31 -6.83 5.57 13.60
C ALA A 31 -6.15 6.93 13.33
N PHE A 32 -6.45 7.93 14.14
CA PHE A 32 -5.76 9.22 14.09
C PHE A 32 -4.30 9.09 14.52
N ASP A 33 -3.99 8.22 15.50
CA ASP A 33 -2.61 7.97 15.90
C ASP A 33 -1.79 7.35 14.77
N VAL A 34 -2.37 6.36 14.05
CA VAL A 34 -1.74 5.75 12.87
C VAL A 34 -1.48 6.79 11.78
N ILE A 35 -2.47 7.64 11.48
CA ILE A 35 -2.33 8.71 10.48
C ILE A 35 -1.27 9.74 10.92
N SER A 36 -1.27 10.11 12.20
CA SER A 36 -0.32 11.06 12.78
C SER A 36 1.11 10.54 12.70
N GLN A 37 1.33 9.25 12.96
CA GLN A 37 2.64 8.64 12.79
C GLN A 37 3.08 8.59 11.32
N CYS A 38 2.20 8.20 10.40
CA CYS A 38 2.47 8.24 8.97
C CYS A 38 2.80 9.65 8.46
N ALA A 39 2.17 10.70 9.02
CA ALA A 39 2.44 12.09 8.67
C ALA A 39 3.75 12.64 9.23
N LYS A 40 4.24 12.08 10.35
CA LYS A 40 5.50 12.47 11.00
C LYS A 40 6.73 11.77 10.40
N PHE A 41 6.53 10.72 9.62
CA PHE A 41 7.60 10.04 8.89
C PHE A 41 8.25 11.01 7.88
N PRO A 42 9.59 11.02 7.72
CA PRO A 42 10.62 10.14 8.29
C PRO A 42 11.31 10.69 9.55
N LEU A 43 10.78 11.72 10.20
CA LEU A 43 11.49 12.51 11.21
C LEU A 43 11.40 11.95 12.64
N VAL A 44 10.59 10.92 12.86
CA VAL A 44 10.28 10.38 14.20
C VAL A 44 10.65 8.89 14.28
N GLU A 45 11.15 8.47 15.45
CA GLU A 45 11.76 7.16 15.71
C GLU A 45 10.77 5.99 15.77
N HIS A 46 9.47 6.26 15.99
CA HIS A 46 8.44 5.23 16.03
C HIS A 46 7.83 5.02 14.63
N ASP A 47 8.36 4.04 13.90
CA ASP A 47 7.99 3.70 12.52
C ASP A 47 7.31 2.33 12.36
N ASP A 48 7.09 1.58 13.44
CA ASP A 48 6.54 0.21 13.39
C ASP A 48 5.16 0.15 12.69
N LEU A 49 4.28 1.12 12.97
CA LEU A 49 2.98 1.22 12.30
C LEU A 49 3.12 1.64 10.83
N VAL A 50 4.08 2.50 10.52
CA VAL A 50 4.38 2.94 9.15
C VAL A 50 4.88 1.75 8.34
N ALA A 51 5.83 0.97 8.88
CA ALA A 51 6.35 -0.23 8.25
C ALA A 51 5.26 -1.27 7.99
N THR A 52 4.33 -1.47 8.94
CA THR A 52 3.18 -2.36 8.77
C THR A 52 2.24 -1.87 7.66
N CYS A 53 1.94 -0.57 7.63
CA CYS A 53 1.08 0.04 6.61
C CYS A 53 1.71 -0.07 5.21
N VAL A 54 3.02 0.17 5.09
CA VAL A 54 3.76 0.07 3.82
C VAL A 54 3.69 -1.36 3.27
N ILE A 55 3.88 -2.38 4.10
CA ILE A 55 3.75 -3.78 3.67
C ILE A 55 2.32 -4.09 3.23
N ALA A 56 1.32 -3.66 4.01
CA ALA A 56 -0.09 -3.86 3.67
C ALA A 56 -0.46 -3.19 2.34
N TRP A 57 -0.03 -1.95 2.12
CA TRP A 57 -0.29 -1.22 0.88
C TRP A 57 0.45 -1.81 -0.31
N ALA A 58 1.70 -2.23 -0.13
CA ALA A 58 2.45 -2.93 -1.17
C ALA A 58 1.75 -4.24 -1.58
N PHE A 59 1.25 -5.00 -0.59
CA PHE A 59 0.46 -6.20 -0.85
C PHE A 59 -0.84 -5.88 -1.59
N MET A 60 -1.59 -4.85 -1.17
CA MET A 60 -2.82 -4.47 -1.84
C MET A 60 -2.59 -3.98 -3.28
N ARG A 61 -1.47 -3.29 -3.54
CA ARG A 61 -1.08 -2.88 -4.89
C ARG A 61 -0.77 -4.09 -5.77
N ARG A 62 -0.15 -5.12 -5.19
CA ARG A 62 0.24 -6.36 -5.89
C ARG A 62 -0.93 -7.33 -6.11
N MET A 63 -1.88 -7.40 -5.18
CA MET A 63 -2.91 -8.45 -5.17
C MET A 63 -4.34 -7.95 -5.43
N GLY A 64 -4.61 -6.65 -5.24
CA GLY A 64 -5.96 -6.10 -5.09
C GLY A 64 -6.51 -5.32 -6.29
N ASP A 65 -5.93 -5.41 -7.48
CA ASP A 65 -6.40 -4.70 -8.69
C ASP A 65 -6.41 -3.16 -8.51
N MET A 66 -5.61 -2.64 -7.56
CA MET A 66 -5.37 -1.19 -7.39
C MET A 66 -4.30 -0.70 -8.35
N GLU A 67 -4.45 -1.05 -9.62
CA GLU A 67 -3.68 -0.44 -10.70
C GLU A 67 -4.03 1.04 -10.75
N LEU A 68 -3.00 1.88 -10.68
CA LEU A 68 -3.10 3.27 -11.07
C LEU A 68 -3.03 3.34 -12.60
N PRO A 69 -3.70 4.30 -13.24
CA PRO A 69 -3.67 4.45 -14.71
C PRO A 69 -2.26 4.67 -15.28
N ASP A 70 -1.31 5.06 -14.43
CA ASP A 70 0.10 5.29 -14.76
C ASP A 70 1.01 4.08 -14.48
N ASP A 71 0.50 3.01 -13.85
CA ASP A 71 1.30 1.81 -13.57
C ASP A 71 1.67 1.08 -14.88
N GLU A 72 2.96 0.76 -15.06
CA GLU A 72 3.39 -0.10 -16.17
C GLU A 72 2.70 -1.47 -16.06
N LYS A 73 2.02 -1.88 -17.13
CA LYS A 73 1.34 -3.18 -17.23
C LYS A 73 2.36 -4.31 -17.36
N GLY A 74 3.10 -4.58 -16.29
CA GLY A 74 4.08 -5.64 -16.18
C GLY A 74 3.43 -6.95 -15.73
N ASN A 75 3.37 -7.92 -16.64
CA ASN A 75 2.84 -9.28 -16.49
C ASN A 75 3.66 -10.17 -15.51
N GLU A 76 3.99 -9.71 -14.31
CA GLU A 76 4.79 -10.48 -13.33
C GLU A 76 3.94 -11.25 -12.30
N LEU A 77 2.61 -11.22 -12.46
CA LEU A 77 1.67 -11.73 -11.45
C LEU A 77 0.82 -12.92 -11.88
N SER A 78 1.03 -13.49 -13.07
CA SER A 78 0.23 -14.58 -13.61
C SER A 78 0.12 -15.83 -12.71
N LEU A 79 1.04 -15.99 -11.74
CA LEU A 79 1.04 -17.08 -10.75
C LEU A 79 0.12 -16.84 -9.54
N TRP A 80 -0.29 -15.60 -9.27
CA TRP A 80 -1.10 -15.23 -8.10
C TRP A 80 -2.38 -14.47 -8.45
N THR A 81 -2.55 -14.05 -9.71
CA THR A 81 -3.81 -13.48 -10.20
C THR A 81 -4.89 -14.56 -10.13
N ARG A 82 -5.91 -14.38 -9.29
CA ARG A 82 -7.09 -15.26 -9.31
C ARG A 82 -7.68 -15.16 -10.73
N PRO A 83 -7.79 -16.26 -11.49
CA PRO A 83 -8.38 -16.21 -12.81
C PRO A 83 -9.80 -15.65 -12.66
N LYS A 84 -10.14 -14.62 -13.45
CA LYS A 84 -11.51 -14.08 -13.44
C LYS A 84 -12.45 -15.26 -13.76
N PRO A 85 -13.51 -15.49 -12.98
CA PRO A 85 -14.43 -16.58 -13.26
C PRO A 85 -14.98 -16.39 -14.68
N LYS A 86 -14.93 -17.45 -15.49
CA LYS A 86 -15.56 -17.40 -16.82
C LYS A 86 -17.04 -17.11 -16.60
N SER A 87 -17.54 -16.05 -17.23
CA SER A 87 -18.98 -15.78 -17.24
C SER A 87 -19.69 -17.02 -17.79
N PRO A 88 -20.77 -17.51 -17.14
CA PRO A 88 -21.55 -18.62 -17.67
C PRO A 88 -22.28 -18.26 -18.98
N TYR A 89 -22.24 -16.99 -19.40
CA TYR A 89 -22.83 -16.48 -20.63
C TYR A 89 -21.79 -16.14 -21.72
N GLY A 90 -20.57 -16.68 -21.61
CA GLY A 90 -19.51 -16.56 -22.61
C GLY A 90 -19.30 -17.87 -23.35
#